data_AF-A0A937IC79-F1
#
_entry.id   AF-A0A937IC79-F1
#
_cell.length_a   1.000
_cell.length_b   1.000
_cell.length_c   1.000
_cell.angle_alpha   90.00
_cell.angle_beta   90.00
_cell.angle_gamma   90.00
#
_symmetry.space_group_name_H-M   'P 1'
#
loop_
_entity.id
_entity.type
_entity.pdbx_description
1 polymer ?
#
loop_
_entity_poly.entity_id
_entity_poly.type
_entity_poly.pdbx_seq_one_letter_code
_entity_poly.pdbx_strand_id
1 'polypeptide(L)'
;VQSDDYVIITVEMAHDARIIPLYGSAEEARANRRPAVLKQWLGDSVGWYEDGMLVVETVNINPKQMAESSVPITAEGRIIERFERYSDTEIVYQFTVEDDNLYVQPWTAELSFHEMDGEMYEYACHEGNHAMPGMLAGARRLEVEAESGSDDD
;
A
#
# COMPACT_ATOMS: atom_id res chain seq x y z
N VAL A 1 13.77 -1.27 -7.57
CA VAL A 1 14.92 -1.95 -8.22
C VAL A 1 14.38 -2.86 -9.31
N GLN A 2 15.01 -2.94 -10.48
CA GLN A 2 14.60 -3.83 -11.56
C GLN A 2 15.81 -4.57 -12.13
N SER A 3 15.62 -5.85 -12.45
CA SER A 3 16.53 -6.72 -13.19
C SER A 3 15.73 -7.46 -14.27
N ASP A 4 16.42 -8.26 -15.09
CA ASP A 4 15.77 -9.09 -16.10
C ASP A 4 14.79 -10.12 -15.47
N ASP A 5 15.06 -10.55 -14.23
CA ASP A 5 14.31 -11.61 -13.57
C ASP A 5 13.32 -11.11 -12.49
N TYR A 6 13.47 -9.88 -12.00
CA TYR A 6 12.70 -9.36 -10.88
C TYR A 6 12.46 -7.85 -10.95
N VAL A 7 11.28 -7.45 -10.48
CA VAL A 7 10.96 -6.08 -10.06
C VAL A 7 10.75 -6.05 -8.55
N ILE A 8 11.31 -5.04 -7.90
CA ILE A 8 11.09 -4.77 -6.49
C ILE A 8 10.40 -3.42 -6.36
N ILE A 9 9.20 -3.46 -5.75
CA ILE A 9 8.44 -2.29 -5.35
C ILE A 9 8.58 -2.15 -3.83
N THR A 10 9.06 -1.00 -3.40
CA THR A 10 9.14 -0.64 -1.98
C THR A 10 8.15 0.47 -1.72
N VAL A 11 7.32 0.29 -0.70
CA VAL A 11 6.36 1.31 -0.25
C VAL A 11 6.84 1.93 1.06
N GLU A 12 6.47 3.19 1.28
CA GLU A 12 6.83 3.96 2.47
C GLU A 12 6.31 3.26 3.75
N MET A 13 5.03 2.90 3.75
CA MET A 13 4.38 2.28 4.89
C MET A 13 4.98 0.90 5.18
N ALA A 14 5.47 0.72 6.42
CA ALA A 14 6.08 -0.51 6.95
C ALA A 14 7.38 -0.99 6.26
N HIS A 15 7.96 -0.22 5.35
CA HIS A 15 9.16 -0.59 4.57
C HIS A 15 9.05 -1.96 3.85
N ASP A 16 7.83 -2.35 3.48
CA ASP A 16 7.59 -3.64 2.83
C ASP A 16 8.20 -3.63 1.41
N ALA A 17 9.09 -4.59 1.16
CA ALA A 17 9.66 -4.83 -0.16
C ALA A 17 8.90 -5.97 -0.85
N ARG A 18 8.13 -5.64 -1.89
CA ARG A 18 7.43 -6.62 -2.72
C ARG A 18 8.35 -7.07 -3.86
N ILE A 19 8.87 -8.29 -3.76
CA ILE A 19 9.72 -8.92 -4.77
C ILE A 19 8.84 -9.69 -5.75
N ILE A 20 8.82 -9.23 -7.01
CA ILE A 20 7.96 -9.72 -8.07
C ILE A 20 8.84 -10.40 -9.13
N PRO A 21 8.84 -11.74 -9.24
CA PRO A 21 9.51 -12.43 -10.33
C PRO A 21 8.85 -12.10 -11.67
N LEU A 22 9.69 -11.90 -12.69
CA LEU A 22 9.29 -11.63 -14.07
C LEU A 22 9.36 -12.89 -14.91
N TYR A 23 8.41 -13.01 -15.83
CA TYR A 23 8.32 -14.11 -16.80
C TYR A 23 8.01 -13.57 -18.19
N GLY A 24 8.21 -14.39 -19.22
CA GLY A 24 8.04 -13.97 -20.61
C GLY A 24 6.58 -13.80 -21.04
N SER A 25 5.62 -14.33 -20.28
CA SER A 25 4.19 -14.20 -20.56
C SER A 25 3.32 -14.40 -19.32
N ALA A 26 2.05 -14.00 -19.41
CA ALA A 26 1.04 -14.27 -18.37
C ALA A 26 0.88 -15.77 -18.07
N GLU A 27 0.94 -16.63 -19.09
CA GLU A 27 0.81 -18.08 -18.94
C GLU A 27 1.98 -18.66 -18.16
N GLU A 28 3.20 -18.29 -18.55
CA GLU A 28 4.42 -18.70 -17.85
C GLU A 28 4.44 -18.17 -16.40
N ALA A 29 4.04 -16.91 -16.20
CA ALA A 29 3.98 -16.30 -14.88
C ALA A 29 3.05 -17.07 -13.92
N ARG A 30 1.84 -17.40 -14.39
CA ARG A 30 0.85 -18.15 -13.61
C ARG A 30 1.29 -19.60 -13.35
N ALA A 31 1.97 -20.23 -14.30
CA ALA A 31 2.48 -21.60 -14.16
C ALA A 31 3.62 -21.70 -13.13
N ASN A 32 4.39 -20.63 -12.95
CA ASN A 32 5.53 -20.56 -12.04
C ASN A 32 5.22 -19.88 -10.69
N ARG A 33 3.93 -19.78 -10.33
CA ARG A 33 3.50 -19.30 -9.01
C ARG A 33 4.06 -20.16 -7.88
N ARG A 34 4.18 -19.55 -6.70
CA ARG A 34 4.59 -20.29 -5.50
C ARG A 34 3.54 -21.35 -5.16
N PRO A 35 3.94 -22.48 -4.54
CA PRO A 35 2.98 -23.46 -4.06
C PRO A 35 1.94 -22.83 -3.12
N ALA A 36 0.66 -23.16 -3.29
CA ALA A 36 -0.45 -22.55 -2.53
C ALA A 36 -0.35 -22.72 -1.00
N VAL A 37 0.48 -23.66 -0.52
CA VAL A 37 0.79 -23.82 0.91
C VAL A 37 1.59 -22.65 1.47
N LEU A 38 2.34 -21.92 0.63
CA LEU A 38 3.07 -20.72 1.01
C LEU A 38 2.12 -19.52 0.97
N LYS A 39 1.62 -19.13 2.15
CA LYS A 39 0.72 -17.99 2.31
C LYS A 39 1.50 -16.75 2.76
N GLN A 40 2.06 -16.02 1.79
CA GLN A 40 2.74 -14.75 2.05
C GLN A 40 1.77 -13.71 2.60
N TRP A 41 2.28 -12.75 3.38
CA TRP A 41 1.47 -11.69 3.96
C TRP A 41 0.80 -10.81 2.88
N LEU A 42 1.59 -10.40 1.89
CA LEU A 42 1.15 -9.56 0.75
C LEU A 42 0.62 -10.38 -0.45
N GLY A 43 0.43 -11.68 -0.28
CA GLY A 43 0.07 -12.60 -1.36
C GLY A 43 1.23 -12.99 -2.27
N ASP A 44 0.91 -13.71 -3.34
CA ASP A 44 1.85 -14.19 -4.34
C ASP A 44 1.74 -13.34 -5.62
N SER A 45 2.71 -12.46 -5.83
CA SER A 45 2.82 -11.62 -7.04
C SER A 45 3.72 -12.28 -8.08
N VAL A 46 3.31 -12.24 -9.34
CA VAL A 46 4.13 -12.57 -10.52
C VAL A 46 3.93 -11.49 -11.57
N GLY A 47 4.95 -11.21 -12.37
CA GLY A 47 4.92 -10.15 -13.37
C GLY A 47 5.34 -10.59 -14.76
N TRP A 48 4.89 -9.84 -15.77
CA TRP A 48 5.32 -9.95 -17.16
C TRP A 48 5.14 -8.60 -17.85
N TYR A 49 5.72 -8.45 -19.04
CA TYR A 49 5.51 -7.28 -19.88
C TYR A 49 4.46 -7.56 -20.96
N GLU A 50 3.50 -6.66 -21.10
CA GLU A 50 2.47 -6.67 -22.15
C GLU A 50 2.41 -5.26 -22.74
N ASP A 51 2.62 -5.14 -24.05
CA ASP A 51 2.61 -3.85 -24.77
C ASP A 51 3.50 -2.75 -24.16
N GLY A 52 4.63 -3.16 -23.57
CA GLY A 52 5.58 -2.25 -22.93
C GLY A 52 5.21 -1.83 -21.50
N MET A 53 4.08 -2.29 -20.98
CA MET A 53 3.64 -2.08 -19.60
C MET A 53 4.05 -3.26 -18.73
N LEU A 54 4.46 -2.99 -17.50
CA LEU A 54 4.63 -4.05 -16.51
C LEU A 54 3.25 -4.43 -15.98
N VAL A 55 2.86 -5.69 -16.17
CA VAL A 55 1.65 -6.27 -15.58
C VAL A 55 2.05 -7.14 -14.41
N VAL A 56 1.38 -6.97 -13.26
CA VAL A 56 1.60 -7.77 -12.06
C VAL A 56 0.29 -8.36 -11.62
N GLU A 57 0.25 -9.68 -11.42
CA GLU A 57 -0.92 -10.38 -10.91
C GLU A 57 -0.64 -10.93 -9.51
N THR A 58 -1.45 -10.52 -8.54
CA THR A 58 -1.33 -10.94 -7.14
C THR A 58 -2.56 -11.74 -6.71
N VAL A 59 -2.33 -12.90 -6.09
CA VAL A 59 -3.37 -13.79 -5.55
C VAL A 59 -3.02 -14.24 -4.13
N ASN A 60 -3.94 -14.90 -3.43
CA ASN A 60 -3.70 -15.49 -2.10
C ASN A 60 -3.23 -14.44 -1.08
N ILE A 61 -3.79 -13.24 -1.16
CA ILE A 61 -3.53 -12.16 -0.21
C ILE A 61 -4.05 -12.59 1.16
N ASN A 62 -3.28 -12.28 2.21
CA ASN A 62 -3.67 -12.71 3.55
C ASN A 62 -4.99 -12.04 3.96
N PRO A 63 -6.03 -12.80 4.32
CA PRO A 63 -7.36 -12.23 4.61
C PRO A 63 -7.36 -11.32 5.84
N LYS A 64 -6.34 -11.40 6.70
CA LYS A 64 -6.18 -10.44 7.81
C LYS A 64 -5.93 -9.02 7.33
N GLN A 65 -5.41 -8.83 6.11
CA GLN A 65 -5.26 -7.50 5.53
C GLN A 65 -6.61 -6.84 5.24
N MET A 66 -7.69 -7.60 5.07
CA MET A 66 -9.02 -7.03 4.78
C MET A 66 -9.48 -6.03 5.84
N ALA A 67 -9.17 -6.27 7.12
CA ALA A 67 -9.61 -5.41 8.21
C ALA A 67 -8.90 -4.05 8.22
N GLU A 68 -7.70 -3.97 7.63
CA GLU A 68 -6.82 -2.80 7.64
C GLU A 68 -6.66 -2.17 6.24
N SER A 69 -7.29 -2.75 5.22
CA SER A 69 -7.16 -2.32 3.82
C SER A 69 -8.33 -1.47 3.37
N SER A 70 -8.02 -0.34 2.73
CA SER A 70 -9.00 0.48 1.99
C SER A 70 -9.58 -0.25 0.77
N VAL A 71 -8.96 -1.36 0.36
CA VAL A 71 -9.37 -2.24 -0.74
C VAL A 71 -9.53 -3.66 -0.18
N PRO A 72 -10.72 -4.00 0.36
CA PRO A 72 -10.98 -5.33 0.89
C PRO A 72 -10.88 -6.40 -0.19
N ILE A 73 -10.16 -7.50 0.09
CA ILE A 73 -10.04 -8.63 -0.83
C ILE A 73 -9.88 -9.95 -0.06
N THR A 74 -10.62 -10.98 -0.47
CA THR A 74 -10.52 -12.34 0.10
C THR A 74 -9.28 -13.07 -0.41
N ALA A 75 -8.98 -14.24 0.18
CA ALA A 75 -7.88 -15.07 -0.28
C ALA A 75 -8.11 -15.63 -1.70
N GLU A 76 -9.39 -15.73 -2.11
CA GLU A 76 -9.85 -16.16 -3.42
C GLU A 76 -9.82 -15.03 -4.47
N GLY A 77 -9.69 -13.78 -4.01
CA GLY A 77 -9.58 -12.62 -4.88
C GLY A 77 -8.23 -12.53 -5.58
N ARG A 78 -8.21 -11.76 -6.67
CA ARG A 78 -7.00 -11.44 -7.44
C ARG A 78 -6.94 -9.94 -7.73
N ILE A 79 -5.72 -9.42 -7.78
CA ILE A 79 -5.43 -8.05 -8.19
C ILE A 79 -4.55 -8.10 -9.43
N ILE A 80 -4.94 -7.37 -10.47
CA ILE A 80 -4.15 -7.18 -11.68
C ILE A 80 -3.72 -5.73 -11.73
N GLU A 81 -2.45 -5.49 -11.52
CA GLU A 81 -1.78 -4.19 -11.53
C GLU A 81 -1.10 -3.96 -12.88
N ARG A 82 -1.15 -2.74 -13.40
CA ARG A 82 -0.47 -2.30 -14.62
C ARG A 82 0.29 -1.03 -14.32
N PHE A 83 1.56 -1.02 -14.69
CA PHE A 83 2.45 0.13 -14.55
C PHE A 83 2.92 0.55 -15.92
N GLU A 84 2.52 1.74 -16.34
CA GLU A 84 2.90 2.37 -17.60
C GLU A 84 3.82 3.56 -17.31
N ARG A 85 5.01 3.58 -17.92
CA ARG A 85 5.87 4.76 -17.88
C ARG A 85 5.34 5.78 -18.88
N TYR A 86 4.47 6.66 -18.40
CA TYR A 86 3.80 7.68 -19.21
C TYR A 86 4.74 8.79 -19.68
N SER A 87 5.68 9.19 -18.80
CA SER A 87 6.74 10.15 -19.14
C SER A 87 8.01 9.83 -18.37
N ASP A 88 9.04 10.68 -18.50
CA ASP A 88 10.27 10.48 -17.75
C ASP A 88 10.08 10.59 -16.23
N THR A 89 9.07 11.35 -15.80
CA THR A 89 8.80 11.70 -14.39
C THR A 89 7.42 11.23 -13.91
N GLU A 90 6.73 10.38 -14.67
CA GLU A 90 5.39 9.91 -14.34
C GLU A 90 5.18 8.44 -14.72
N ILE A 91 4.63 7.68 -13.77
CA ILE A 91 4.12 6.33 -13.97
C ILE A 91 2.61 6.37 -13.75
N VAL A 92 1.84 5.93 -14.73
CA VAL A 92 0.42 5.68 -14.56
C VAL A 92 0.27 4.27 -14.01
N TYR A 93 -0.34 4.18 -12.83
CA TYR A 93 -0.62 2.94 -12.13
C TYR A 93 -2.12 2.65 -12.17
N GLN A 94 -2.48 1.53 -12.78
CA GLN A 94 -3.85 1.03 -12.79
C GLN A 94 -3.90 -0.29 -12.05
N PHE A 95 -4.96 -0.53 -11.26
CA PHE A 95 -5.22 -1.85 -10.72
C PHE A 95 -6.67 -2.24 -10.86
N THR A 96 -6.89 -3.52 -11.15
CA THR A 96 -8.20 -4.16 -11.23
C THR A 96 -8.31 -5.19 -10.13
N VAL A 97 -9.41 -5.13 -9.37
CA VAL A 97 -9.73 -6.09 -8.31
C VAL A 97 -10.83 -7.02 -8.82
N GLU A 98 -10.58 -8.32 -8.77
CA GLU A 98 -11.57 -9.36 -9.07
C GLU A 98 -11.77 -10.24 -7.84
N ASP A 99 -12.95 -10.16 -7.23
CA ASP A 99 -13.33 -11.00 -6.09
C ASP A 99 -14.86 -11.14 -6.03
N ASP A 100 -15.37 -12.25 -6.56
CA ASP A 100 -16.81 -12.54 -6.65
C ASP A 100 -17.47 -12.73 -5.27
N ASN A 101 -16.68 -12.91 -4.20
CA ASN A 101 -17.22 -13.03 -2.84
C ASN A 101 -17.56 -11.67 -2.23
N LEU A 102 -16.94 -10.58 -2.72
CA LEU A 102 -17.11 -9.23 -2.18
C LEU A 102 -17.75 -8.27 -3.19
N TYR A 103 -17.47 -8.43 -4.47
CA TYR A 103 -17.88 -7.52 -5.53
C TYR A 103 -18.74 -8.24 -6.56
N VAL A 104 -19.78 -7.54 -7.04
CA VAL A 104 -20.70 -8.09 -8.07
C VAL A 104 -20.08 -8.14 -9.47
N GLN A 105 -18.98 -7.41 -9.66
CA GLN A 105 -18.19 -7.38 -10.88
C GLN A 105 -16.78 -6.85 -10.56
N PRO A 106 -15.77 -7.14 -11.41
CA PRO A 106 -14.49 -6.47 -11.33
C PRO A 106 -14.61 -4.95 -11.39
N TRP A 107 -13.73 -4.27 -10.67
CA TRP A 107 -13.60 -2.82 -10.74
C TRP A 107 -12.14 -2.41 -10.86
N THR A 108 -11.93 -1.23 -11.41
CA THR A 108 -10.60 -0.69 -11.74
C THR A 108 -10.47 0.71 -11.17
N ALA A 109 -9.29 1.02 -10.65
CA ALA A 109 -8.88 2.37 -10.30
C ALA A 109 -7.52 2.71 -10.93
N GLU A 110 -7.26 4.00 -11.08
CA GLU A 110 -6.07 4.55 -11.70
C GLU A 110 -5.51 5.68 -10.84
N LEU A 111 -4.19 5.75 -10.74
CA LEU A 111 -3.42 6.70 -9.97
C LEU A 111 -2.17 7.11 -10.76
N SER A 112 -1.82 8.39 -10.75
CA SER A 112 -0.53 8.86 -11.27
C SER A 112 0.50 8.92 -10.14
N PHE A 113 1.63 8.25 -10.33
CA PHE A 113 2.80 8.39 -9.50
C PHE A 113 3.80 9.32 -10.19
N HIS A 114 4.05 10.46 -9.55
CA HIS A 114 5.05 11.41 -10.01
C HIS A 114 6.38 11.20 -9.29
N GLU A 115 7.46 11.47 -10.01
CA GLU A 115 8.79 11.53 -9.43
C GLU A 115 8.83 12.57 -8.29
N MET A 116 9.52 12.23 -7.20
CA MET A 116 9.72 13.11 -6.06
C MET A 116 11.21 13.46 -5.97
N ASP A 117 11.49 14.76 -5.81
CA ASP A 117 12.82 15.23 -5.44
C ASP A 117 13.07 14.99 -3.94
N GLY A 118 14.00 14.10 -3.59
CA GLY A 118 14.39 13.83 -2.21
C GLY A 118 14.36 12.35 -1.83
N GLU A 119 14.53 12.06 -0.54
CA GLU A 119 14.46 10.69 -0.01
C GLU A 119 13.04 10.35 0.44
N MET A 120 12.65 9.08 0.30
CA MET A 120 11.43 8.55 0.92
C MET A 120 11.64 8.55 2.44
N TYR A 121 10.90 9.39 3.16
CA TYR A 121 10.96 9.45 4.61
C TYR A 121 10.40 8.18 5.23
N GLU A 122 10.90 7.83 6.42
CA GLU A 122 10.38 6.70 7.19
C GLU A 122 8.91 6.93 7.56
N TYR A 123 8.08 5.92 7.36
CA TYR A 123 6.74 5.86 7.92
C TYR A 123 6.83 5.63 9.44
N ALA A 124 7.14 6.70 10.17
CA ALA A 124 7.02 6.73 11.61
C ALA A 124 5.62 7.26 11.95
N CYS A 125 4.76 6.41 12.53
CA CYS A 125 3.75 6.95 13.42
C CYS A 125 4.51 7.82 14.42
N HIS A 126 4.18 9.10 14.56
CA HIS A 126 4.74 9.97 15.59
C HIS A 126 4.32 9.44 16.98
N GLU A 127 4.94 8.36 17.40
CA GLU A 127 4.85 7.76 18.71
C GLU A 127 5.52 8.78 19.65
N GLY A 128 4.69 9.66 20.23
CA GLY A 128 5.15 10.88 20.90
C GLY A 128 4.39 12.16 20.53
N ASN A 129 3.27 12.09 19.80
CA ASN A 129 2.39 13.25 19.66
C ASN A 129 1.73 13.61 21.01
N HIS A 130 2.46 14.37 21.82
CA HIS A 130 2.02 14.93 23.09
C HIS A 130 1.27 16.24 22.92
N ALA A 131 0.96 16.68 21.69
CA ALA A 131 0.30 17.96 21.46
C ALA A 131 -1.08 17.99 22.11
N MET A 132 -1.87 16.93 21.99
CA MET A 132 -3.19 16.85 22.63
C MET A 132 -3.11 16.84 24.17
N PRO A 133 -2.31 15.95 24.81
CA PRO A 133 -2.09 16.03 26.26
C PRO A 133 -1.55 17.39 26.73
N GLY A 134 -0.61 17.99 25.99
CA GLY A 134 0.00 19.29 26.31
C GLY A 134 -0.99 20.45 26.21
N MET A 135 -1.81 20.49 25.16
CA MET A 135 -2.86 21.51 24.98
C MET A 135 -3.91 21.44 26.10
N LEU A 136 -4.36 20.23 26.46
CA LEU A 136 -5.34 20.04 27.53
C LEU A 136 -4.75 20.38 28.92
N ALA A 137 -3.48 20.04 29.17
CA ALA A 137 -2.80 20.42 30.40
C ALA A 137 -2.64 21.95 30.53
N GLY A 138 -2.33 22.64 29.43
CA GLY A 138 -2.28 24.10 29.38
C GLY A 138 -3.64 24.74 29.66
N ALA A 139 -4.73 24.21 29.08
CA ALA A 139 -6.08 24.70 29.36
C ALA A 139 -6.45 24.51 30.85
N ARG A 140 -6.15 23.35 31.43
CA ARG A 140 -6.41 23.07 32.86
C ARG A 140 -5.65 24.04 33.78
N ARG A 141 -4.43 24.39 33.42
CA ARG A 141 -3.61 25.36 34.15
C ARG A 141 -4.28 26.74 34.15
N LEU A 142 -4.81 27.18 33.00
CA LEU A 142 -5.53 28.45 32.88
C LEU A 142 -6.83 28.47 33.69
N GLU A 143 -7.58 27.36 33.73
CA GLU A 143 -8.78 27.23 34.59
C GLU A 143 -8.44 27.43 36.07
N VAL A 144 -7.39 26.78 36.57
CA VAL A 144 -6.94 26.91 37.96
C VAL A 144 -6.44 28.32 38.28
N GLU A 145 -5.71 28.96 37.36
CA GLU A 145 -5.25 30.35 37.53
C GLU A 145 -6.43 31.34 37.55
N ALA A 146 -7.49 31.09 36.77
CA ALA A 146 -8.71 31.90 36.80
C ALA A 146 -9.52 31.72 38.09
N GLU A 147 -9.63 30.49 38.61
CA GLU A 147 -10.31 30.22 39.90
C GLU A 147 -9.53 30.75 41.10
N SER A 148 -8.20 30.66 41.08
CA SER A 148 -7.34 31.13 42.18
C SER A 148 -7.11 32.66 42.18
N GLY A 149 -7.27 33.32 41.03
CA GLY A 149 -7.20 34.77 40.92
C GLY A 149 -8.51 35.52 41.23
N SER A 150 -9.61 34.80 41.49
CA SER A 150 -10.92 35.39 41.85
C SER A 150 -11.16 35.55 43.35
N ASP A 151 -10.20 35.18 44.20
CA ASP A 151 -10.33 35.19 45.67
C ASP A 151 -9.73 36.46 46.35
N ASP A 152 -9.30 37.46 45.58
CA ASP A 152 -8.55 38.64 46.06
C ASP A 152 -9.33 39.99 45.96
N ASP A 153 -10.67 39.98 46.04
CA ASP A 153 -11.52 41.19 46.18
C ASP A 153 -12.36 41.18 47.49
#